data_AF-A0A6P8MNF3-F1
#
_entry.id   AF-A0A6P8MNF3-F1
#
_cell.length_a   1.000
_cell.length_b   1.000
_cell.length_c   1.000
_cell.angle_alpha   90.00
_cell.angle_beta   90.00
_cell.angle_gamma   90.00
#
_symmetry.space_group_name_H-M   'P 1'
#
loop_
_entity.id
_entity.type
_entity.pdbx_description
1 polymer ?
#
loop_
_entity_poly.entity_id
_entity_poly.type
_entity_poly.pdbx_seq_one_letter_code
_entity_poly.pdbx_strand_id
1 'polypeptide(L)'
;MLNHIFTDWATIKSKEENDIMITYSQRGFLLTLSYALHALITGILMISWPLVPPILDILMPLNESRKRIFIYPAHYFVDHEKYYDILAIHMIIVMCMAGFVYCACDANYVYAVQHACGLLAITRYRFRNVSEGVLDHHKNDTKLSKFNYRNVCKSIQAHQHALRYLRLIETNHHTYLFISVGMLIMCICVSLLQVANEKNDSWLVQCIFLFAQLFHTLILTGQGQFVINGLDGVFNSM
;
A
#
# COMPACT_ATOMS: atom_id res chain seq x y z
N MET A 1 -10.66 12.49 -2.79
CA MET A 1 -9.18 12.60 -2.81
C MET A 1 -8.64 12.88 -4.20
N LEU A 2 -8.99 12.10 -5.22
CA LEU A 2 -8.47 12.27 -6.58
C LEU A 2 -8.60 13.71 -7.12
N ASN A 3 -9.73 14.37 -6.88
CA ASN A 3 -9.91 15.78 -7.26
C ASN A 3 -8.89 16.70 -6.59
N HIS A 4 -8.56 16.49 -5.31
CA HIS A 4 -7.52 17.28 -4.62
C HIS A 4 -6.14 17.05 -5.24
N ILE A 5 -5.82 15.81 -5.60
CA ILE A 5 -4.59 15.48 -6.32
C ILE A 5 -4.56 16.27 -7.63
N PHE A 6 -5.58 16.15 -8.47
CA PHE A 6 -5.64 16.87 -9.74
C PHE A 6 -5.53 18.39 -9.58
N THR A 7 -6.24 18.98 -8.62
CA THR A 7 -6.16 20.43 -8.38
C THR A 7 -4.78 20.85 -7.93
N ASP A 8 -4.13 20.07 -7.06
CA ASP A 8 -2.79 20.38 -6.57
C ASP A 8 -1.77 20.34 -7.72
N TRP A 9 -1.81 19.30 -8.55
CA TRP A 9 -0.98 19.18 -9.74
C TRP A 9 -1.18 20.34 -10.72
N ALA A 10 -2.42 20.82 -10.90
CA ALA A 10 -2.69 21.98 -11.76
C ALA A 10 -2.18 23.32 -11.17
N THR A 11 -2.03 23.40 -9.85
CA THR A 11 -1.56 24.63 -9.18
C THR A 11 -0.05 24.76 -9.11
N ILE A 12 0.68 23.64 -9.21
CA ILE A 12 2.15 23.62 -9.16
C ILE A 12 2.71 24.09 -10.51
N LYS A 13 3.50 25.17 -10.47
CA LYS A 13 4.05 25.80 -11.68
C LYS A 13 5.58 25.80 -11.74
N SER A 14 6.25 25.70 -10.59
CA SER A 14 7.72 25.64 -10.54
C SER A 14 8.16 24.28 -11.05
N LYS A 15 9.24 24.27 -11.83
CA LYS A 15 9.85 23.03 -12.34
C LYS A 15 10.34 22.18 -11.17
N GLU A 16 10.97 22.79 -10.19
CA GLU A 16 11.51 22.14 -8.99
C GLU A 16 10.41 21.49 -8.16
N GLU A 17 9.30 22.20 -7.94
CA GLU A 17 8.13 21.66 -7.23
C GLU A 17 7.46 20.51 -8.01
N ASN A 18 7.41 20.63 -9.34
CA ASN A 18 6.89 19.58 -10.21
C ASN A 18 7.79 18.33 -10.19
N ASP A 19 9.11 18.49 -10.25
CA ASP A 19 10.09 17.39 -10.18
C ASP A 19 10.01 16.66 -8.83
N ILE A 20 9.77 17.39 -7.74
CA ILE A 20 9.46 16.80 -6.43
C ILE A 20 8.20 15.93 -6.52
N MET A 21 7.08 16.45 -7.03
CA MET A 21 5.84 15.67 -7.14
C MET A 21 5.98 14.42 -8.01
N ILE A 22 6.71 14.53 -9.13
CA ILE A 22 7.00 13.38 -10.01
C ILE A 22 7.74 12.30 -9.24
N THR A 23 8.74 12.67 -8.44
CA THR A 23 9.52 11.72 -7.63
C THR A 23 8.61 10.92 -6.69
N TYR A 24 7.70 11.58 -5.98
CA TYR A 24 6.77 10.90 -5.06
C TYR A 24 5.69 10.10 -5.81
N SER A 25 5.22 10.58 -6.95
CA SER A 25 4.29 9.84 -7.83
C SER A 25 4.90 8.55 -8.35
N GLN A 26 6.15 8.61 -8.83
CA GLN A 26 6.91 7.43 -9.28
C GLN A 26 7.14 6.45 -8.13
N ARG A 27 7.45 6.94 -6.93
CA ARG A 27 7.57 6.08 -5.74
C ARG A 27 6.26 5.38 -5.42
N GLY A 28 5.13 6.09 -5.47
CA GLY A 28 3.79 5.49 -5.27
C GLY A 28 3.45 4.45 -6.34
N PHE A 29 3.80 4.72 -7.61
CA PHE A 29 3.65 3.77 -8.69
C PHE A 29 4.48 2.50 -8.45
N LEU A 30 5.76 2.63 -8.10
CA LEU A 30 6.65 1.49 -7.85
C LEU A 30 6.18 0.65 -6.66
N LEU A 31 5.73 1.28 -5.57
CA LEU A 31 5.18 0.59 -4.41
C LEU A 31 3.89 -0.17 -4.77
N THR A 32 2.98 0.46 -5.51
CA THR A 32 1.73 -0.16 -5.95
C THR A 32 1.97 -1.31 -6.92
N LEU A 33 2.91 -1.13 -7.87
CA LEU A 33 3.29 -2.17 -8.82
C LEU A 33 3.93 -3.37 -8.11
N SER A 34 4.85 -3.12 -7.17
CA SER A 34 5.46 -4.17 -6.36
C SER A 34 4.41 -4.94 -5.57
N TYR A 35 3.45 -4.24 -4.97
CA TYR A 35 2.33 -4.87 -4.25
C TYR A 35 1.43 -5.71 -5.17
N ALA A 36 1.04 -5.17 -6.33
CA ALA A 36 0.20 -5.90 -7.29
C ALA A 36 0.89 -7.16 -7.84
N LEU A 37 2.19 -7.06 -8.17
CA LEU A 37 2.98 -8.22 -8.61
C LEU A 37 3.11 -9.27 -7.51
N HIS A 38 3.36 -8.83 -6.28
CA HIS A 38 3.42 -9.73 -5.14
C HIS A 38 2.08 -10.45 -4.91
N ALA A 39 0.96 -9.72 -4.93
CA ALA A 39 -0.38 -10.28 -4.80
C ALA A 39 -0.70 -11.28 -5.93
N LEU A 40 -0.32 -10.95 -7.17
CA LEU A 40 -0.51 -11.82 -8.32
C LEU A 40 0.29 -13.13 -8.19
N ILE A 41 1.59 -13.04 -7.85
CA ILE A 41 2.45 -14.22 -7.70
C ILE A 41 1.91 -15.13 -6.59
N THR A 42 1.59 -14.57 -5.43
CA THR A 42 1.01 -15.33 -4.32
C THR A 42 -0.33 -15.95 -4.70
N GLY A 43 -1.21 -15.21 -5.40
CA GLY A 43 -2.48 -15.73 -5.88
C GLY A 43 -2.31 -16.92 -6.82
N ILE A 44 -1.38 -16.85 -7.78
CA ILE A 44 -1.07 -17.97 -8.69
C ILE A 44 -0.57 -19.19 -7.91
N LEU A 45 0.31 -18.99 -6.93
CA LEU A 45 0.83 -20.09 -6.09
C LEU A 45 -0.27 -20.75 -5.24
N MET A 46 -1.24 -19.97 -4.76
CA MET A 46 -2.37 -20.51 -3.99
C MET A 46 -3.35 -21.28 -4.90
N ILE A 47 -3.65 -20.76 -6.08
CA ILE A 47 -4.56 -21.40 -7.05
C ILE A 47 -3.94 -22.69 -7.62
N SER A 48 -2.62 -22.78 -7.74
CA SER A 48 -1.95 -23.98 -8.24
C SER A 48 -1.88 -25.12 -7.22
N TRP A 49 -2.05 -24.85 -5.92
CA TRP A 49 -1.96 -25.86 -4.88
C TRP A 49 -2.93 -27.05 -5.06
N PRO A 50 -4.23 -26.83 -5.35
CA PRO A 50 -5.16 -27.91 -5.74
C PRO A 50 -4.76 -28.77 -6.94
N LEU A 51 -3.84 -28.31 -7.79
CA LEU A 51 -3.40 -29.05 -8.97
C LEU A 51 -2.30 -30.07 -8.64
N VAL A 52 -1.71 -30.00 -7.45
CA VAL A 52 -0.64 -30.92 -7.02
C VAL A 52 -1.09 -32.38 -7.01
N PRO A 53 -2.24 -32.77 -6.42
CA PRO A 53 -2.67 -34.18 -6.43
C PRO A 53 -2.93 -34.74 -7.84
N PRO A 54 -3.69 -34.06 -8.75
CA PRO A 54 -3.86 -34.52 -10.13
C PRO A 54 -2.55 -34.68 -10.90
N ILE A 55 -1.59 -33.76 -10.74
CA ILE A 55 -0.27 -33.86 -11.38
C ILE A 55 0.50 -35.08 -10.84
N LEU A 56 0.47 -35.29 -9.53
CA LEU A 56 1.10 -36.46 -8.91
C LEU A 56 0.44 -37.78 -9.31
N ASP A 57 -0.86 -37.81 -9.59
CA ASP A 57 -1.55 -39.01 -10.09
C ASP A 57 -1.06 -39.39 -11.50
N ILE A 58 -0.64 -38.42 -12.32
CA ILE A 58 -0.06 -38.67 -13.66
C ILE A 58 1.41 -39.11 -13.56
N LEU A 59 2.20 -38.43 -12.72
CA LEU A 59 3.65 -38.67 -12.63
C LEU A 59 4.03 -39.86 -11.74
N MET A 60 3.26 -40.09 -10.68
CA MET A 60 3.48 -41.12 -9.65
C MET A 60 2.14 -41.73 -9.21
N PRO A 61 1.52 -42.56 -10.05
CA PRO A 61 0.19 -43.12 -9.78
C PRO A 61 0.20 -44.01 -8.54
N LEU A 62 -0.84 -43.88 -7.73
CA LEU A 62 -1.13 -44.77 -6.60
C LEU A 62 -2.21 -45.77 -7.01
N ASN A 63 -2.38 -46.84 -6.22
CA ASN A 63 -3.42 -47.85 -6.46
C ASN A 63 -4.85 -47.28 -6.29
N GLU A 64 -4.96 -46.14 -5.58
CA GLU A 64 -6.17 -45.33 -5.43
C GLU A 64 -5.85 -43.87 -5.79
N SER A 65 -6.82 -43.14 -6.36
CA SER A 65 -6.64 -41.72 -6.72
C SER A 65 -6.49 -40.84 -5.47
N ARG A 66 -5.61 -39.84 -5.52
CA ARG A 66 -5.43 -38.90 -4.40
C ARG A 66 -6.71 -38.06 -4.17
N LYS A 67 -6.99 -37.73 -2.91
CA LYS A 67 -8.11 -36.83 -2.58
C LYS A 67 -7.88 -35.45 -3.19
N ARG A 68 -8.94 -34.88 -3.79
CA ARG A 68 -8.91 -33.52 -4.33
C ARG A 68 -8.82 -32.50 -3.19
N ILE A 69 -8.08 -31.42 -3.41
CA ILE A 69 -7.81 -30.38 -2.41
C ILE A 69 -8.51 -29.09 -2.86
N PHE A 70 -9.16 -28.37 -1.95
CA PHE A 70 -9.74 -27.06 -2.24
C PHE A 70 -8.74 -25.92 -2.01
N ILE A 71 -8.94 -24.80 -2.70
CA ILE A 71 -8.11 -23.59 -2.54
C ILE A 71 -8.21 -23.05 -1.11
N TYR A 72 -9.42 -23.04 -0.55
CA TYR A 72 -9.68 -22.69 0.84
C TYR A 72 -10.78 -23.59 1.42
N PRO A 73 -10.74 -23.88 2.73
CA PRO A 73 -11.77 -24.70 3.36
C PRO A 73 -13.10 -23.96 3.35
N ALA A 74 -14.11 -24.55 2.71
CA ALA A 74 -15.47 -24.01 2.68
C ALA A 74 -16.53 -25.12 2.57
N HIS A 75 -17.64 -24.93 3.28
CA HIS A 75 -18.77 -25.84 3.26
C HIS A 75 -19.86 -25.30 2.33
N TYR A 76 -20.19 -26.04 1.27
CA TYR A 76 -21.14 -25.59 0.24
C TYR A 76 -22.52 -26.25 0.31
N PHE A 77 -22.84 -26.98 1.39
CA PHE A 77 -24.12 -27.73 1.53
C PHE A 77 -24.49 -28.62 0.32
N VAL A 78 -23.49 -29.01 -0.47
CA VAL A 78 -23.59 -29.88 -1.63
C VAL A 78 -22.50 -30.94 -1.56
N ASP A 79 -22.62 -31.99 -2.36
CA ASP A 79 -21.59 -33.03 -2.48
C ASP A 79 -20.32 -32.45 -3.14
N HIS A 80 -19.26 -32.31 -2.34
CA HIS A 80 -17.99 -31.73 -2.77
C HIS A 80 -17.26 -32.55 -3.84
N GLU A 81 -17.45 -33.87 -3.89
CA GLU A 81 -16.80 -34.72 -4.89
C GLU A 81 -17.51 -34.61 -6.24
N LYS A 82 -18.85 -34.64 -6.22
CA LYS A 82 -19.67 -34.53 -7.44
C LYS A 82 -19.56 -33.15 -8.10
N TYR A 83 -19.44 -32.08 -7.32
CA TYR A 83 -19.46 -30.70 -7.82
C TYR A 83 -18.09 -30.01 -7.79
N TYR A 84 -17.00 -30.75 -7.60
CA TYR A 84 -15.67 -30.20 -7.37
C TYR A 84 -15.26 -29.13 -8.39
N ASP A 85 -15.40 -29.40 -9.69
CA ASP A 85 -14.89 -28.49 -10.73
C ASP A 85 -15.62 -27.14 -10.71
N ILE A 86 -16.94 -27.16 -10.48
CA ILE A 86 -17.77 -25.96 -10.34
C ILE A 86 -17.38 -25.19 -9.08
N LEU A 87 -17.18 -25.89 -7.96
CA LEU A 87 -16.75 -25.28 -6.70
C LEU A 87 -15.36 -24.64 -6.83
N ALA A 88 -14.42 -25.32 -7.49
CA ALA A 88 -13.08 -24.80 -7.74
C ALA A 88 -13.10 -23.53 -8.59
N ILE A 89 -13.89 -23.50 -9.68
CA ILE A 89 -14.07 -22.30 -10.50
C ILE A 89 -14.65 -21.15 -9.67
N HIS A 90 -15.69 -21.42 -8.87
CA HIS A 90 -16.27 -20.41 -7.98
C HIS A 90 -15.22 -19.85 -7.00
N MET A 91 -14.42 -20.71 -6.37
CA MET A 91 -13.35 -20.29 -5.45
C MET A 91 -12.30 -19.40 -6.14
N ILE A 92 -11.92 -19.72 -7.38
CA ILE A 92 -10.98 -18.89 -8.17
C ILE A 92 -11.58 -17.52 -8.44
N ILE A 93 -12.85 -17.45 -8.86
CA ILE A 93 -13.54 -16.19 -9.14
C ILE A 93 -13.59 -15.31 -7.88
N VAL A 94 -14.01 -15.88 -6.75
CA VAL A 94 -14.09 -15.17 -5.47
C VAL A 94 -12.71 -14.65 -5.05
N MET A 95 -11.67 -15.48 -5.18
CA MET A 95 -10.30 -15.09 -4.85
C MET A 95 -9.79 -13.94 -5.73
N CYS A 96 -10.01 -14.03 -7.05
CA CYS A 96 -9.64 -12.99 -8.00
C CYS A 96 -10.37 -11.67 -7.73
N MET A 97 -11.68 -11.74 -7.44
CA MET A 97 -12.48 -10.57 -7.09
C MET A 97 -11.98 -9.91 -5.79
N ALA A 98 -11.77 -10.72 -4.74
CA ALA A 98 -11.25 -10.22 -3.47
C ALA A 98 -9.87 -9.58 -3.66
N GLY A 99 -8.95 -10.25 -4.36
CA GLY A 99 -7.62 -9.73 -4.66
C GLY A 99 -7.66 -8.40 -5.41
N PHE A 100 -8.53 -8.27 -6.41
CA PHE A 100 -8.70 -7.02 -7.16
C PHE A 100 -9.19 -5.88 -6.26
N VAL A 101 -10.19 -6.14 -5.41
CA VAL A 101 -10.72 -5.13 -4.47
C VAL A 101 -9.65 -4.67 -3.49
N TYR A 102 -8.90 -5.59 -2.87
CA TYR A 102 -7.81 -5.24 -1.96
C TYR A 102 -6.73 -4.41 -2.67
N CYS A 103 -6.26 -4.86 -3.84
CA CYS A 103 -5.28 -4.13 -4.63
C CYS A 103 -5.75 -2.70 -4.97
N ALA A 104 -7.02 -2.53 -5.34
CA ALA A 104 -7.57 -1.21 -5.66
C ALA A 104 -7.64 -0.30 -4.42
N CYS A 105 -8.10 -0.82 -3.28
CA CYS A 105 -8.17 -0.07 -2.02
C CYS A 105 -6.77 0.35 -1.54
N ASP A 106 -5.81 -0.57 -1.52
CA ASP A 106 -4.45 -0.31 -1.07
C ASP A 106 -3.71 0.63 -2.02
N ALA A 107 -3.88 0.47 -3.34
CA ALA A 107 -3.32 1.39 -4.32
C ALA A 107 -3.82 2.82 -4.08
N ASN A 108 -5.13 3.00 -3.88
CA ASN A 108 -5.72 4.31 -3.60
C ASN A 108 -5.13 4.93 -2.32
N TYR A 109 -4.95 4.14 -1.26
CA TYR A 109 -4.31 4.59 -0.02
C TYR A 109 -2.84 4.99 -0.24
N VAL A 110 -2.04 4.14 -0.91
CA VAL A 110 -0.63 4.41 -1.21
C VAL A 110 -0.49 5.69 -2.03
N TYR A 111 -1.23 5.86 -3.12
CA TYR A 111 -1.16 7.08 -3.94
C TYR A 111 -1.55 8.33 -3.15
N ALA A 112 -2.55 8.24 -2.28
CA ALA A 112 -2.94 9.36 -1.43
C ALA A 112 -1.81 9.76 -0.47
N VAL A 113 -1.21 8.79 0.22
CA VAL A 113 -0.10 9.05 1.14
C VAL A 113 1.12 9.60 0.40
N GLN A 114 1.45 9.05 -0.76
CA GLN A 114 2.60 9.51 -1.55
C GLN A 114 2.39 10.93 -2.09
N HIS A 115 1.17 11.30 -2.49
CA HIS A 115 0.82 12.69 -2.81
C HIS A 115 1.02 13.61 -1.60
N ALA A 116 0.56 13.19 -0.41
CA ALA A 116 0.76 13.96 0.82
C ALA A 116 2.24 14.16 1.14
N CYS A 117 3.05 13.11 0.98
CA CYS A 117 4.51 13.20 1.14
C CYS A 117 5.14 14.18 0.15
N GLY A 118 4.66 14.22 -1.09
CA GLY A 118 5.09 15.20 -2.10
C GLY A 118 4.76 16.64 -1.69
N LEU A 119 3.55 16.89 -1.16
CA LEU A 119 3.16 18.20 -0.63
C LEU A 119 4.02 18.63 0.57
N LEU A 120 4.37 17.70 1.46
CA LEU A 120 5.29 17.95 2.57
C LEU A 120 6.71 18.26 2.06
N ALA A 121 7.17 17.55 1.04
CA ALA A 121 8.48 17.81 0.44
C ALA A 121 8.55 19.19 -0.26
N ILE A 122 7.49 19.61 -0.97
CA ILE A 122 7.37 20.98 -1.50
C ILE A 122 7.41 22.00 -0.36
N THR A 123 6.67 21.73 0.72
CA THR A 123 6.64 22.61 1.89
C THR A 123 8.05 22.79 2.46
N ARG A 124 8.78 21.69 2.66
CA ARG A 124 10.19 21.69 3.11
C ARG A 124 11.08 22.49 2.16
N TYR A 125 10.95 22.29 0.86
CA TYR A 125 11.70 23.01 -0.17
C TYR A 125 11.46 24.52 -0.07
N ARG A 126 10.20 24.95 0.06
CA ARG A 126 9.84 26.36 0.20
C ARG A 126 10.40 27.00 1.47
N PHE A 127 10.38 26.30 2.61
CA PHE A 127 10.98 26.80 3.85
C PHE A 127 12.50 26.94 3.74
N ARG A 128 13.17 25.93 3.17
CA ARG A 128 14.62 25.98 2.95
C ARG A 128 15.04 27.17 2.07
N ASN A 129 14.37 27.40 0.95
CA ASN A 129 14.67 28.53 0.06
C ASN A 129 14.48 29.89 0.74
N VAL A 130 13.49 30.00 1.64
CA VAL A 130 13.28 31.21 2.43
C VAL A 130 14.41 31.42 3.42
N SER A 131 14.84 30.36 4.11
CA SER A 131 15.94 30.42 5.08
C SER A 131 17.27 30.82 4.43
N GLU A 132 17.63 30.16 3.32
CA GLU A 132 18.84 30.48 2.53
C GLU A 132 18.81 31.93 2.01
N GLY A 133 17.67 32.39 1.49
CA GLY A 133 17.51 33.76 1.02
C GLY A 133 17.56 34.84 2.12
N VAL A 134 17.29 34.48 3.39
CA VAL A 134 17.46 35.37 4.54
C VAL A 134 18.93 35.44 4.98
N LEU A 135 19.64 34.31 4.95
CA LEU A 135 21.06 34.23 5.34
C LEU A 135 22.00 34.96 4.36
N ASP A 136 21.73 34.88 3.07
CA ASP A 136 22.59 35.49 2.03
C ASP A 136 22.46 37.03 1.95
N HIS A 137 21.39 37.62 2.49
CA HIS A 137 21.09 39.03 2.33
C HIS A 137 20.92 39.79 3.66
N HIS A 138 22.04 40.01 4.34
CA HIS A 138 22.13 40.83 5.54
C HIS A 138 22.20 42.36 5.24
N LYS A 139 21.46 42.87 4.23
CA LYS A 139 21.37 44.31 3.94
C LYS A 139 19.91 44.80 3.99
N ASN A 140 19.67 45.77 4.88
CA ASN A 140 18.38 46.41 5.17
C ASN A 140 17.73 47.06 3.92
N ASP A 141 17.03 46.26 3.12
CA ASP A 141 16.10 46.76 2.10
C ASP A 141 14.65 46.40 2.48
N THR A 142 13.80 47.42 2.63
CA THR A 142 12.39 47.28 3.03
C THR A 142 11.53 46.55 1.99
N LYS A 143 11.96 46.52 0.72
CA LYS A 143 11.30 45.69 -0.31
C LYS A 143 11.64 44.21 -0.14
N LEU A 144 12.87 43.91 0.27
CA LEU A 144 13.34 42.54 0.52
C LEU A 144 12.63 41.93 1.74
N SER A 145 12.42 42.70 2.81
CA SER A 145 11.68 42.22 3.99
C SER A 145 10.22 41.87 3.68
N LYS A 146 9.53 42.66 2.83
CA LYS A 146 8.16 42.35 2.36
C LYS A 146 8.12 41.12 1.46
N PHE A 147 9.12 40.92 0.61
CA PHE A 147 9.23 39.74 -0.25
C PHE A 147 9.46 38.46 0.57
N ASN A 148 10.38 38.51 1.54
CA ASN A 148 10.66 37.40 2.45
C ASN A 148 9.43 37.05 3.30
N TYR A 149 8.74 38.05 3.85
CA TYR A 149 7.48 37.84 4.57
C TYR A 149 6.43 37.13 3.70
N ARG A 150 6.25 37.56 2.45
CA ARG A 150 5.29 36.93 1.53
C ARG A 150 5.65 35.47 1.24
N ASN A 151 6.94 35.15 1.11
CA ASN A 151 7.38 33.77 0.87
C ASN A 151 7.20 32.89 2.11
N VAL A 152 7.49 33.41 3.32
CA VAL A 152 7.16 32.73 4.59
C VAL A 152 5.66 32.41 4.64
N CYS A 153 4.79 33.39 4.36
CA CYS A 153 3.34 33.17 4.34
C CYS A 153 2.93 32.06 3.36
N LYS A 154 3.53 32.03 2.15
CA LYS A 154 3.28 30.97 1.17
C LYS A 154 3.74 29.59 1.64
N SER A 155 4.87 29.50 2.33
CA SER A 155 5.37 28.25 2.92
C SER A 155 4.44 27.74 4.03
N ILE A 156 3.98 28.64 4.90
CA ILE A 156 2.99 28.31 5.95
C ILE A 156 1.67 27.84 5.33
N GLN A 157 1.19 28.51 4.28
CA GLN A 157 -0.03 28.10 3.57
C GLN A 157 0.13 26.71 2.93
N ALA A 158 1.29 26.42 2.34
CA ALA A 158 1.59 25.09 1.78
C ALA A 158 1.61 24.01 2.88
N HIS A 159 2.22 24.31 4.02
CA HIS A 159 2.22 23.39 5.17
C HIS A 159 0.80 23.10 5.67
N GLN A 160 -0.01 24.15 5.88
CA GLN A 160 -1.40 24.01 6.30
C GLN A 160 -2.25 23.23 5.28
N HIS A 161 -1.94 23.35 3.99
CA HIS A 161 -2.59 22.58 2.93
C HIS A 161 -2.20 21.10 3.02
N ALA A 162 -0.91 20.79 3.15
CA ALA A 162 -0.44 19.41 3.32
C ALA A 162 -1.06 18.74 4.56
N LEU A 163 -1.14 19.44 5.70
CA LEU A 163 -1.80 18.94 6.91
C LEU A 163 -3.31 18.72 6.73
N ARG A 164 -4.00 19.62 6.01
CA ARG A 164 -5.43 19.43 5.67
C ARG A 164 -5.63 18.19 4.81
N TYR A 165 -4.74 17.96 3.85
CA TYR A 165 -4.78 16.77 3.01
C TYR A 165 -4.51 15.48 3.80
N LEU A 166 -3.58 15.48 4.76
CA LEU A 166 -3.36 14.36 5.67
C LEU A 166 -4.61 14.02 6.51
N ARG A 167 -5.29 15.03 7.06
CA ARG A 167 -6.57 14.83 7.78
C ARG A 167 -7.66 14.25 6.88
N LEU A 168 -7.67 14.61 5.59
CA LEU A 168 -8.58 14.02 4.62
C LEU A 168 -8.28 12.53 4.38
N ILE A 169 -6.99 12.15 4.31
CA ILE A 169 -6.59 10.75 4.22
C ILE A 169 -7.06 9.98 5.46
N GLU A 170 -6.78 10.52 6.65
CA GLU A 170 -7.17 9.95 7.94
C GLU A 170 -8.69 9.74 8.01
N THR A 171 -9.48 10.77 7.74
CA THR A 171 -10.95 10.69 7.80
C THR A 171 -11.50 9.67 6.81
N ASN A 172 -10.91 9.54 5.61
CA ASN A 172 -11.38 8.59 4.61
C ASN A 172 -10.91 7.15 4.83
N HIS A 173 -9.74 6.94 5.46
CA HIS A 173 -9.11 5.61 5.56
C HIS A 173 -9.04 5.04 6.98
N HIS A 174 -9.34 5.81 8.04
CA HIS A 174 -9.20 5.32 9.43
C HIS A 174 -10.01 4.04 9.68
N THR A 175 -11.27 3.98 9.26
CA THR A 175 -12.11 2.79 9.43
C THR A 175 -11.58 1.60 8.62
N TYR A 176 -11.18 1.85 7.37
CA TYR A 176 -10.58 0.83 6.50
C TYR A 176 -9.30 0.24 7.13
N LEU A 177 -8.37 1.10 7.53
CA LEU A 177 -7.10 0.69 8.12
C LEU A 177 -7.31 -0.02 9.45
N PHE A 178 -8.24 0.43 10.29
CA PHE A 178 -8.57 -0.22 11.55
C PHE A 178 -9.05 -1.66 11.33
N ILE A 179 -10.01 -1.86 10.43
CA ILE A 179 -10.55 -3.17 10.12
C ILE A 179 -9.48 -4.04 9.43
N SER A 180 -8.79 -3.50 8.42
CA SER A 180 -7.78 -4.21 7.63
C SER A 180 -6.62 -4.70 8.49
N VAL A 181 -6.01 -3.81 9.30
CA VAL A 181 -4.91 -4.17 10.21
C VAL A 181 -5.39 -5.14 11.29
N GLY A 182 -6.59 -4.95 11.84
CA GLY A 182 -7.17 -5.88 12.81
C GLY A 182 -7.32 -7.30 12.25
N MET A 183 -7.90 -7.42 11.05
CA MET A 183 -8.02 -8.72 10.36
C MET A 183 -6.64 -9.30 10.03
N LEU A 184 -5.69 -8.48 9.60
CA LEU A 184 -4.35 -8.92 9.24
C LEU A 184 -3.59 -9.49 10.44
N ILE A 185 -3.68 -8.86 11.62
CA ILE A 185 -3.09 -9.36 12.87
C ILE A 185 -3.69 -10.73 13.22
N MET A 186 -5.01 -10.87 13.19
CA MET A 186 -5.68 -12.15 13.47
C MET A 186 -5.23 -13.24 12.49
N CYS A 187 -5.17 -12.92 11.20
CA CYS A 187 -4.71 -13.82 10.15
C CYS A 187 -3.25 -14.25 10.36
N ILE A 188 -2.35 -13.32 10.69
CA ILE A 188 -0.93 -13.62 10.98
C ILE A 188 -0.82 -14.53 12.20
N CYS A 189 -1.58 -14.29 13.27
CA CYS A 189 -1.58 -15.16 14.45
C CYS A 189 -1.97 -16.60 14.10
N VAL A 190 -3.03 -16.77 13.31
CA VAL A 190 -3.48 -18.10 12.86
C VAL A 190 -2.45 -18.76 11.95
N SER A 191 -1.88 -18.01 10.99
CA SER A 191 -0.87 -18.51 10.07
C SER A 191 0.43 -18.91 10.79
N LEU A 192 0.87 -18.15 11.80
CA LEU A 192 2.00 -18.51 12.64
C LEU A 192 1.75 -19.80 13.42
N LEU A 193 0.56 -19.96 14.01
CA LEU A 193 0.20 -21.19 14.72
C LEU A 193 0.20 -22.41 13.78
N GLN A 194 -0.29 -22.23 12.56
CA GLN A 194 -0.30 -23.26 11.53
C GLN A 194 1.12 -23.65 11.09
N VAL A 195 1.99 -22.68 10.84
CA VAL A 195 3.40 -22.92 10.48
C VAL A 195 4.17 -23.58 11.62
N ALA A 196 3.92 -23.19 12.87
CA ALA A 196 4.55 -23.79 14.05
C ALA A 196 4.13 -25.26 14.26
N ASN A 197 2.97 -25.67 13.73
CA ASN A 197 2.49 -27.03 13.78
C ASN A 197 2.94 -27.82 12.54
N GLU A 198 4.24 -28.13 12.48
CA GLU A 198 4.94 -28.75 11.32
C GLU A 198 4.34 -30.06 10.78
N LYS A 199 3.43 -30.71 11.53
CA LYS A 199 2.75 -31.94 11.10
C LYS A 199 1.73 -31.76 9.97
N ASN A 200 1.63 -30.57 9.39
CA ASN A 200 0.69 -30.28 8.33
C ASN A 200 1.34 -30.44 6.94
N ASP A 201 0.75 -31.28 6.09
CA ASP A 201 1.22 -31.56 4.72
C ASP A 201 1.26 -30.30 3.82
N SER A 202 0.59 -29.21 4.25
CA SER A 202 0.53 -27.93 3.55
C SER A 202 1.45 -26.84 4.13
N TRP A 203 2.49 -27.20 4.88
CA TRP A 203 3.37 -26.22 5.55
C TRP A 203 3.97 -25.17 4.60
N LEU A 204 4.40 -25.57 3.39
CA LEU A 204 4.96 -24.65 2.39
C LEU A 204 3.97 -23.56 1.96
N VAL A 205 2.71 -23.94 1.74
CA VAL A 205 1.63 -23.01 1.39
C VAL A 205 1.40 -22.01 2.52
N GLN A 206 1.43 -22.49 3.76
CA GLN A 206 1.26 -21.65 4.94
C GLN A 206 2.42 -20.66 5.10
N CYS A 207 3.65 -21.08 4.83
CA CYS A 207 4.81 -20.18 4.78
C CYS A 207 4.67 -19.10 3.70
N ILE A 208 4.23 -19.46 2.49
CA ILE A 208 3.99 -18.51 1.40
C ILE A 208 2.90 -17.50 1.78
N PHE A 209 1.80 -17.99 2.36
CA PHE A 209 0.70 -17.14 2.80
C PHE A 209 1.11 -16.20 3.93
N LEU A 210 1.90 -16.69 4.91
CA LEU A 210 2.44 -15.86 5.99
C LEU A 210 3.38 -14.78 5.45
N PHE A 211 4.27 -15.13 4.51
CA PHE A 211 5.12 -14.15 3.85
C PHE A 211 4.31 -13.06 3.15
N ALA A 212 3.21 -13.44 2.49
CA ALA A 212 2.33 -12.48 1.83
C ALA A 212 1.63 -11.53 2.82
N GLN A 213 1.17 -12.02 3.96
CA GLN A 213 0.60 -11.19 5.02
C GLN A 213 1.61 -10.21 5.61
N LEU A 214 2.85 -10.66 5.84
CA LEU A 214 3.93 -9.82 6.35
C LEU A 214 4.31 -8.73 5.35
N PHE A 215 4.39 -9.07 4.07
CA PHE A 215 4.65 -8.10 3.00
C PHE A 215 3.53 -7.06 2.90
N HIS A 216 2.26 -7.48 2.95
CA HIS A 216 1.12 -6.56 3.00
C HIS A 216 1.21 -5.62 4.21
N THR A 217 1.51 -6.15 5.40
CA THR A 217 1.70 -5.35 6.62
C THR A 217 2.81 -4.30 6.44
N LEU A 218 3.92 -4.68 5.82
CA LEU A 218 5.05 -3.79 5.57
C LEU A 218 4.66 -2.63 4.66
N ILE A 219 3.90 -2.89 3.59
CA ILE A 219 3.45 -1.84 2.66
C ILE A 219 2.52 -0.85 3.35
N LEU A 220 1.54 -1.33 4.13
CA LEU A 220 0.60 -0.48 4.85
C LEU A 220 1.28 0.37 5.93
N THR A 221 2.12 -0.24 6.77
CA THR A 221 2.82 0.45 7.86
C THR A 221 3.91 1.40 7.34
N GLY A 222 4.58 1.03 6.24
CA GLY A 222 5.57 1.87 5.57
C GLY A 222 5.00 3.22 5.10
N GLN A 223 3.73 3.27 4.69
CA GLN A 223 3.07 4.54 4.35
C GLN A 223 3.03 5.51 5.53
N GLY A 224 2.70 5.00 6.73
CA GLY A 224 2.71 5.81 7.95
C GLY A 224 4.10 6.37 8.26
N GLN A 225 5.14 5.54 8.12
CA GLN A 225 6.52 5.97 8.33
C GLN A 225 6.94 7.07 7.34
N PHE A 226 6.53 6.98 6.06
CA PHE A 226 6.83 8.03 5.08
C PHE A 226 6.20 9.38 5.46
N VAL A 227 4.99 9.38 5.99
CA VAL A 227 4.33 10.61 6.48
C VAL A 227 5.09 11.21 7.65
N ILE A 228 5.45 10.39 8.64
CA ILE A 228 6.22 10.82 9.83
C ILE A 228 7.54 11.46 9.40
N ASN A 229 8.32 10.76 8.56
CA ASN A 229 9.59 11.28 8.04
C ASN A 229 9.40 12.60 7.25
N GLY A 230 8.28 12.73 6.52
CA GLY A 230 7.94 13.96 5.80
C GLY A 230 7.65 15.14 6.74
N LEU A 231 6.91 14.89 7.82
CA LEU A 231 6.61 15.88 8.85
C LEU A 231 7.88 16.34 9.57
N ASP A 232 8.72 15.39 10.01
CA ASP A 232 10.01 15.67 10.66
C ASP A 232 10.94 16.46 9.73
N GLY A 233 10.94 16.12 8.45
CA GLY A 233 11.72 16.83 7.43
C GLY A 233 11.29 18.29 7.26
N VAL A 234 9.99 18.59 7.38
CA VAL A 234 9.49 19.97 7.36
C VAL A 234 9.86 20.70 8.65
N PHE A 235 9.69 20.07 9.82
CA PHE A 235 10.03 20.65 11.12
C PHE A 235 11.50 21.07 11.19
N ASN A 236 12.41 20.21 10.75
CA ASN A 236 13.85 20.50 10.72
C ASN A 236 14.28 21.55 9.67
N SER A 237 13.35 22.00 8.81
CA SER A 237 13.62 23.00 7.76
C SER A 237 13.08 24.39 8.08
N MET A 238 12.25 24.51 9.13
CA MET A 238 11.81 25.79 9.69
C MET A 238 12.92 26.40 10.55
#